data_AF-A0A2U3N4U3-F1
#
_entry.id   AF-A0A2U3N4U3-F1
#
_cell.length_a   1.000
_cell.length_b   1.000
_cell.length_c   1.000
_cell.angle_alpha   90.00
_cell.angle_beta   90.00
_cell.angle_gamma   90.00
#
_symmetry.space_group_name_H-M   'P 1'
#
loop_
_entity.id
_entity.type
_entity.pdbx_description
1 polymer ?
#
loop_
_entity_poly.entity_id
_entity_poly.type
_entity_poly.pdbx_seq_one_letter_code
_entity_poly.pdbx_strand_id
1 'polypeptide(L)'
;MFKHFINKNYDKYHDHWLSYCTNELTKICPEKEYFEFGINNYVQHMKFIKNRKTAYATFLEMMMAAYKMVVRLKEQGLDELYQKSEFESLKELIELRVEFQRSSGYFYPEIAMYMARPDKILNAFYVRHDRFRTRIDDQEHNLSGYVAYLNYYM
;
A
#
# COMPACT_ATOMS: atom_id res chain seq x y z
N MET A 1 17.88 6.69 14.92
CA MET A 1 16.75 5.78 15.20
C MET A 1 16.45 4.88 14.00
N PHE A 2 16.20 5.43 12.80
CA PHE A 2 15.86 4.62 11.62
C PHE A 2 16.94 3.60 11.22
N LYS A 3 18.23 3.96 11.35
CA LYS A 3 19.37 3.05 11.18
C LYS A 3 19.28 1.75 11.98
N HIS A 4 18.58 1.72 13.11
CA HIS A 4 18.35 0.48 13.86
C HIS A 4 17.53 -0.54 13.05
N PHE A 5 16.48 -0.08 12.36
CA PHE A 5 15.63 -0.94 11.52
C PHE A 5 16.42 -1.53 10.35
N ILE A 6 17.28 -0.72 9.73
CA ILE A 6 18.20 -1.14 8.67
C ILE A 6 19.18 -2.20 9.21
N ASN A 7 19.91 -1.88 10.29
CA ASN A 7 20.91 -2.77 10.87
C ASN A 7 20.34 -4.12 11.36
N LYS A 8 19.02 -4.17 11.61
CA LYS A 8 18.32 -5.38 12.05
C LYS A 8 17.50 -6.04 10.95
N ASN A 9 17.55 -5.54 9.71
CA ASN A 9 16.84 -6.05 8.54
C ASN A 9 15.33 -6.20 8.79
N TYR A 10 14.68 -5.13 9.24
CA TYR A 10 13.23 -5.13 9.51
C TYR A 10 12.37 -5.10 8.24
N ASP A 11 12.95 -4.73 7.10
CA ASP A 11 12.32 -4.75 5.77
C ASP A 11 11.79 -6.15 5.39
N LYS A 12 12.35 -7.23 5.96
CA LYS A 12 11.86 -8.60 5.80
C LYS A 12 10.43 -8.83 6.32
N TYR A 13 9.92 -7.93 7.16
CA TYR A 13 8.56 -8.03 7.69
C TYR A 13 7.51 -7.41 6.75
N HIS A 14 7.95 -6.66 5.72
CA HIS A 14 7.07 -6.04 4.72
C HIS A 14 5.95 -5.20 5.34
N ASP A 15 6.31 -4.47 6.41
CA ASP A 15 5.34 -3.75 7.21
C ASP A 15 4.95 -2.43 6.53
N HIS A 16 3.65 -2.14 6.49
CA HIS A 16 3.12 -0.93 5.85
C HIS A 16 3.56 0.37 6.54
N TRP A 17 3.76 0.38 7.87
CA TRP A 17 4.30 1.53 8.59
C TRP A 17 5.74 1.81 8.19
N LEU A 18 6.52 0.78 7.86
CA LEU A 18 7.87 0.98 7.34
C LEU A 18 7.85 1.67 5.98
N SER A 19 6.92 1.31 5.08
CA SER A 19 6.75 2.02 3.79
C SER A 19 6.31 3.47 3.97
N TYR A 20 5.39 3.74 4.91
CA TYR A 20 5.02 5.12 5.24
C TYR A 20 6.22 5.90 5.77
N CYS A 21 6.91 5.33 6.76
CA CYS A 21 8.05 5.93 7.42
C CYS A 21 9.18 6.25 6.42
N THR A 22 9.54 5.32 5.53
CA THR A 22 10.57 5.55 4.51
C THR A 22 10.15 6.61 3.50
N ASN A 23 8.89 6.61 3.06
CA ASN A 23 8.39 7.62 2.15
C ASN A 23 8.42 9.03 2.77
N GLU A 24 8.07 9.18 4.05
CA GLU A 24 8.16 10.48 4.73
C GLU A 24 9.61 10.86 5.06
N LEU A 25 10.43 9.91 5.54
CA LEU A 25 11.83 10.14 5.87
C LEU A 25 12.62 10.66 4.67
N THR A 26 12.43 10.07 3.50
CA THR A 26 13.14 10.45 2.27
C THR A 26 12.75 11.82 1.72
N LYS A 27 11.68 12.46 2.21
CA LYS A 27 11.39 13.88 1.91
C LYS A 27 12.31 14.83 2.67
N ILE A 28 12.71 14.44 3.88
CA ILE A 28 13.52 15.26 4.79
C ILE A 28 15.01 14.91 4.62
N CYS A 29 15.30 13.63 4.45
CA CYS A 29 16.65 13.09 4.37
C CYS A 29 16.73 12.05 3.24
N PRO A 30 17.01 12.46 1.99
CA PRO A 30 17.01 11.57 0.82
C PRO A 30 18.31 10.75 0.71
N GLU A 31 18.72 10.04 1.76
CA GLU A 31 19.91 9.18 1.73
C GLU A 31 19.63 7.87 0.99
N LYS A 32 20.63 7.39 0.22
CA LYS A 32 20.54 6.15 -0.59
C LYS A 32 20.08 4.94 0.23
N GLU A 33 20.58 4.78 1.46
CA GLU A 33 20.25 3.64 2.34
C GLU A 33 18.76 3.60 2.74
N TYR A 34 18.08 4.76 2.84
CA TYR A 34 16.66 4.81 3.18
C TYR A 34 15.77 4.43 2.00
N PHE A 35 16.15 4.85 0.79
CA PHE A 35 15.50 4.39 -0.42
C PHE A 35 15.69 2.89 -0.62
N GLU A 36 16.89 2.37 -0.37
CA GLU A 36 17.19 0.94 -0.52
C GLU A 36 16.38 0.09 0.47
N PHE A 37 16.32 0.51 1.74
CA PHE A 37 15.46 -0.14 2.74
C PHE A 37 13.98 -0.11 2.33
N GLY A 38 13.48 1.04 1.85
CA GLY A 38 12.10 1.17 1.39
C GLY A 38 11.78 0.26 0.20
N ILE A 39 12.70 0.16 -0.77
CA ILE A 39 12.55 -0.73 -1.93
C ILE A 39 12.49 -2.20 -1.48
N ASN A 40 13.43 -2.61 -0.64
CA ASN A 40 13.49 -3.98 -0.14
C ASN A 40 12.21 -4.36 0.63
N ASN A 41 11.60 -3.41 1.35
CA ASN A 41 10.37 -3.63 2.11
C ASN A 41 9.20 -4.08 1.22
N TYR A 42 9.04 -3.53 0.00
CA TYR A 42 7.89 -3.89 -0.85
C TYR A 42 8.22 -4.86 -1.99
N VAL A 43 9.41 -4.80 -2.61
CA VAL A 43 9.72 -5.58 -3.83
C VAL A 43 9.56 -7.08 -3.57
N GLN A 44 10.10 -7.56 -2.46
CA GLN A 44 10.00 -8.96 -2.06
C GLN A 44 8.55 -9.36 -1.70
N HIS A 45 7.72 -8.39 -1.31
CA HIS A 45 6.32 -8.61 -0.94
C HIS A 45 5.34 -8.56 -2.12
N MET A 46 5.72 -7.97 -3.26
CA MET A 46 4.83 -7.78 -4.41
C MET A 46 4.17 -9.07 -4.88
N LYS A 47 4.92 -10.18 -4.93
CA LYS A 47 4.38 -11.48 -5.34
C LYS A 47 3.29 -11.98 -4.38
N PHE A 48 3.46 -11.73 -3.08
CA PHE A 48 2.44 -12.08 -2.09
C PHE A 48 1.18 -11.22 -2.24
N ILE A 49 1.35 -9.90 -2.39
CA ILE A 49 0.24 -8.96 -2.59
C ILE A 49 -0.56 -9.32 -3.85
N LYS A 50 0.14 -9.56 -4.97
CA LYS A 50 -0.45 -9.89 -6.28
C LYS A 50 -1.34 -11.12 -6.20
N ASN A 51 -0.90 -12.15 -5.47
CA ASN A 51 -1.60 -13.43 -5.37
C ASN A 51 -2.59 -13.50 -4.20
N ARG A 52 -2.79 -12.41 -3.45
CA ARG A 52 -3.68 -12.39 -2.29
C ARG A 52 -5.15 -12.44 -2.73
N LYS A 53 -5.85 -13.52 -2.36
CA LYS A 53 -7.26 -13.78 -2.72
C LYS A 53 -8.28 -12.91 -1.99
N THR A 54 -7.87 -12.10 -1.01
CA THR A 54 -8.75 -11.24 -0.22
C THR A 54 -8.26 -9.79 -0.23
N ALA A 55 -9.19 -8.85 -0.12
CA ALA A 55 -8.88 -7.45 0.08
C ALA A 55 -8.22 -7.26 1.46
N TYR A 56 -7.22 -6.37 1.49
CA TYR A 56 -6.47 -5.99 2.67
C TYR A 56 -6.34 -4.47 2.64
N ALA A 57 -6.74 -3.83 3.74
CA ALA A 57 -6.90 -2.38 3.80
C ALA A 57 -5.59 -1.61 3.57
N THR A 58 -4.47 -2.16 4.02
CA THR A 58 -3.17 -1.47 4.01
C THR A 58 -2.39 -1.62 2.70
N PHE A 59 -2.79 -2.51 1.80
CA PHE A 59 -1.97 -2.83 0.62
C PHE A 59 -1.89 -1.65 -0.36
N LEU A 60 -3.02 -1.00 -0.66
CA LEU A 60 -2.99 0.14 -1.60
C LEU A 60 -2.18 1.29 -1.03
N GLU A 61 -2.42 1.64 0.24
CA GLU A 61 -1.69 2.69 0.94
C GLU A 61 -0.17 2.45 0.93
N MET A 62 0.25 1.24 1.32
CA MET A 62 1.66 0.86 1.33
C MET A 62 2.32 1.00 -0.05
N MET A 63 1.63 0.56 -1.11
CA MET A 63 2.15 0.64 -2.48
C MET A 63 2.16 2.08 -2.99
N MET A 64 1.19 2.89 -2.61
CA MET A 64 1.18 4.32 -2.94
C MET A 64 2.28 5.08 -2.22
N ALA A 65 2.62 4.72 -0.98
CA ALA A 65 3.79 5.23 -0.28
C ALA A 65 5.09 4.85 -1.00
N ALA A 66 5.21 3.58 -1.43
CA ALA A 66 6.33 3.11 -2.24
C ALA A 66 6.44 3.86 -3.57
N TYR A 67 5.33 4.06 -4.27
CA TYR A 67 5.27 4.79 -5.55
C TYR A 67 5.81 6.21 -5.39
N LYS A 68 5.31 6.97 -4.39
CA LYS A 68 5.77 8.34 -4.13
C LYS A 68 7.25 8.41 -3.78
N MET A 69 7.75 7.42 -3.05
CA MET A 69 9.16 7.30 -2.72
C MET A 69 10.01 7.03 -3.98
N VAL A 70 9.56 6.13 -4.87
CA VAL A 70 10.30 5.80 -6.11
C VAL A 70 10.27 6.94 -7.13
N VAL A 71 9.16 7.70 -7.22
CA VAL A 71 9.12 8.93 -8.02
C VAL A 71 10.20 9.91 -7.54
N ARG A 72 10.28 10.14 -6.23
CA ARG A 72 11.32 11.00 -5.63
C ARG A 72 12.73 10.44 -5.84
N LEU A 73 12.91 9.12 -5.73
CA LEU A 73 14.19 8.47 -5.99
C LEU A 73 14.70 8.78 -7.40
N LYS A 74 13.81 8.74 -8.39
CA LYS A 74 14.13 9.08 -9.78
C LYS A 74 14.61 10.52 -9.93
N GLU A 75 14.00 11.47 -9.20
CA GLU A 75 14.42 12.88 -9.19
C GLU A 75 15.82 13.08 -8.58
N GLN A 76 16.27 12.18 -7.71
CA GLN A 76 17.61 12.22 -7.11
C GLN A 76 18.71 11.65 -8.02
N GLY A 77 18.38 11.13 -9.22
CA GLY A 77 19.37 10.59 -10.17
C GLY A 77 20.04 9.28 -9.70
N LEU A 78 19.41 8.53 -8.79
CA LEU A 78 19.91 7.26 -8.28
C LEU A 78 19.46 6.07 -9.17
N ASP A 79 19.91 6.06 -10.43
CA ASP A 79 19.42 5.15 -11.48
C ASP A 79 19.60 3.66 -11.15
N GLU A 80 20.74 3.28 -10.57
CA GLU A 80 20.98 1.89 -10.16
C GLU A 80 19.93 1.38 -9.17
N LEU A 81 19.51 2.25 -8.25
CA LEU A 81 18.53 1.91 -7.24
C LEU A 81 17.11 1.97 -7.81
N TYR A 82 16.85 2.91 -8.73
CA TYR A 82 15.60 2.96 -9.47
C TYR A 82 15.37 1.68 -10.29
N GLN A 83 16.39 1.11 -10.93
CA GLN A 83 16.28 -0.18 -11.63
C GLN A 83 15.86 -1.33 -10.71
N LYS A 84 16.35 -1.35 -9.46
CA LYS A 84 15.98 -2.36 -8.45
C LYS A 84 14.56 -2.18 -7.90
N SER A 85 13.93 -1.03 -8.13
CA SER A 85 12.61 -0.70 -7.60
C SER A 85 11.47 -1.44 -8.31
N GLU A 86 11.72 -2.08 -9.45
CA GLU A 86 10.66 -2.78 -10.19
C GLU A 86 9.46 -1.86 -10.48
N PHE A 87 9.71 -0.59 -10.82
CA PHE A 87 8.69 0.47 -10.78
C PHE A 87 7.49 0.20 -11.69
N GLU A 88 7.69 -0.36 -12.89
CA GLU A 88 6.57 -0.74 -13.76
C GLU A 88 5.73 -1.86 -13.15
N SER A 89 6.37 -2.88 -12.57
CA SER A 89 5.69 -3.95 -11.84
C SER A 89 4.89 -3.42 -10.64
N LEU A 90 5.40 -2.39 -9.95
CA LEU A 90 4.69 -1.70 -8.87
C LEU A 90 3.44 -0.99 -9.40
N LYS A 91 3.52 -0.27 -10.52
CA LYS A 91 2.38 0.40 -11.15
C LYS A 91 1.28 -0.58 -11.56
N GLU A 92 1.65 -1.68 -12.24
CA GLU A 92 0.71 -2.74 -12.59
C GLU A 92 0.04 -3.35 -11.36
N LEU A 93 0.79 -3.51 -10.28
CA LEU A 93 0.26 -4.05 -9.03
C LEU A 93 -0.70 -3.07 -8.33
N ILE A 94 -0.43 -1.76 -8.39
CA ILE A 94 -1.32 -0.72 -7.88
C ILE A 94 -2.67 -0.80 -8.61
N GLU A 95 -2.67 -0.77 -9.94
CA GLU A 95 -3.88 -0.89 -10.76
C GLU A 95 -4.68 -2.16 -10.42
N LEU A 96 -4.00 -3.31 -10.37
CA LEU A 96 -4.62 -4.57 -9.99
C LEU A 96 -5.32 -4.47 -8.63
N ARG A 97 -4.66 -3.89 -7.63
CA ARG A 97 -5.18 -3.85 -6.26
C ARG A 97 -6.23 -2.78 -6.03
N VAL A 98 -6.21 -1.68 -6.78
CA VAL A 98 -7.29 -0.67 -6.82
C VAL A 98 -8.60 -1.35 -7.21
N GLU A 99 -8.60 -2.07 -8.33
CA GLU A 99 -9.79 -2.78 -8.80
C GLU A 99 -10.16 -3.98 -7.92
N PHE A 100 -9.16 -4.70 -7.40
CA PHE A 100 -9.41 -5.83 -6.51
C PHE A 100 -10.06 -5.41 -5.18
N GLN A 101 -9.61 -4.31 -4.57
CA GLN A 101 -10.21 -3.80 -3.31
C GLN A 101 -11.65 -3.33 -3.53
N ARG A 102 -11.92 -2.64 -4.64
CA ARG A 102 -13.29 -2.26 -5.02
C ARG A 102 -14.16 -3.49 -5.24
N SER A 103 -13.75 -4.43 -6.09
CA SER A 103 -14.58 -5.57 -6.46
C SER A 103 -14.80 -6.59 -5.33
N SER A 104 -13.83 -6.75 -4.43
CA SER A 104 -13.87 -7.84 -3.44
C SER A 104 -13.96 -7.38 -1.98
N GLY A 105 -13.77 -6.10 -1.69
CA GLY A 105 -13.66 -5.54 -0.35
C GLY A 105 -14.48 -4.29 -0.10
N TYR A 106 -15.41 -3.91 -0.98
CA TYR A 106 -16.26 -2.72 -0.83
C TYR A 106 -17.75 -3.06 -0.91
N PHE A 107 -18.55 -2.48 -0.02
CA PHE A 107 -19.99 -2.66 0.02
C PHE A 107 -20.71 -1.77 -1.00
N TYR A 108 -20.82 -2.27 -2.22
CA TYR A 108 -21.80 -1.78 -3.19
C TYR A 108 -23.24 -2.11 -2.73
N PRO A 109 -24.26 -1.34 -3.18
CA PRO A 109 -25.65 -1.54 -2.79
C PRO A 109 -26.13 -2.99 -2.92
N GLU A 110 -25.73 -3.67 -3.98
CA GLU A 110 -26.12 -5.04 -4.33
C GLU A 110 -25.60 -6.08 -3.33
N ILE A 111 -24.49 -5.79 -2.64
CA ILE A 111 -23.94 -6.65 -1.60
C ILE A 111 -24.43 -6.21 -0.22
N ALA A 112 -24.49 -4.90 0.01
CA ALA A 112 -24.87 -4.31 1.29
C ALA A 112 -26.28 -4.74 1.71
N MET A 113 -27.23 -4.83 0.77
CA MET A 113 -28.64 -5.13 1.04
C MET A 113 -28.88 -6.49 1.71
N TYR A 114 -27.93 -7.42 1.63
CA TYR A 114 -28.00 -8.74 2.26
C TYR A 114 -27.43 -8.77 3.69
N MET A 115 -26.88 -7.65 4.18
CA MET A 115 -26.34 -7.55 5.53
C MET A 115 -27.44 -7.18 6.53
N ALA A 116 -27.23 -7.48 7.82
CA ALA A 116 -28.23 -7.22 8.86
C ALA A 116 -28.58 -5.72 9.03
N ARG A 117 -27.63 -4.82 8.69
CA ARG A 117 -27.74 -3.36 8.83
C ARG A 117 -27.18 -2.64 7.59
N PRO A 118 -27.85 -2.74 6.43
CA PRO A 118 -27.36 -2.16 5.17
C PRO A 118 -27.16 -0.65 5.26
N ASP A 119 -28.01 0.03 6.03
CA ASP A 119 -27.97 1.47 6.31
C ASP A 119 -26.66 1.95 6.95
N LYS A 120 -25.93 1.05 7.63
CA LYS A 120 -24.70 1.38 8.37
C LYS A 120 -23.42 1.06 7.62
N ILE A 121 -23.48 0.17 6.64
CA ILE A 121 -22.30 -0.41 5.97
C ILE A 121 -22.25 -0.11 4.48
N LEU A 122 -23.31 0.47 3.92
CA LEU A 122 -23.30 0.98 2.56
C LEU A 122 -22.09 1.89 2.35
N ASN A 123 -21.36 1.69 1.26
CA ASN A 123 -20.16 2.43 0.91
C ASN A 123 -18.97 2.26 1.89
N ALA A 124 -18.97 1.22 2.71
CA ALA A 124 -17.83 0.86 3.55
C ALA A 124 -16.98 -0.26 2.93
N PHE A 125 -15.69 -0.25 3.23
CA PHE A 125 -14.79 -1.38 3.01
C PHE A 125 -15.00 -2.47 4.06
N TYR A 126 -14.79 -3.72 3.68
CA TYR A 126 -14.98 -4.87 4.56
C TYR A 126 -13.90 -5.94 4.38
N VAL A 127 -13.71 -6.73 5.44
CA VAL A 127 -12.79 -7.86 5.43
C VAL A 127 -13.57 -9.16 5.30
N ARG A 128 -13.61 -9.74 4.09
CA ARG A 128 -14.44 -10.94 3.80
C ARG A 128 -14.17 -12.12 4.74
N HIS A 129 -12.89 -12.44 4.94
CA HIS A 129 -12.47 -13.59 5.74
C HIS A 129 -12.63 -13.39 7.25
N ASP A 130 -12.93 -12.16 7.68
CA ASP A 130 -13.33 -11.85 9.05
C ASP A 130 -14.82 -11.50 9.08
N ARG A 131 -15.66 -12.37 8.52
CA ARG A 131 -17.13 -12.29 8.57
C ARG A 131 -17.70 -10.95 8.08
N PHE A 132 -17.11 -10.40 7.01
CA PHE A 132 -17.50 -9.09 6.46
C PHE A 132 -17.38 -7.93 7.47
N ARG A 133 -16.45 -8.04 8.43
CA ARG A 133 -16.19 -7.00 9.43
C ARG A 133 -15.88 -5.67 8.75
N THR A 134 -16.50 -4.62 9.29
CA THR A 134 -16.18 -3.22 9.02
C THR A 134 -15.55 -2.61 10.28
N ARG A 135 -14.37 -1.98 10.14
CA ARG A 135 -13.70 -1.23 11.21
C ARG A 135 -13.28 0.13 10.69
N ILE A 136 -13.25 1.12 11.58
CA ILE A 136 -12.82 2.48 11.28
C ILE A 136 -11.37 2.52 10.75
N ASP A 137 -10.49 1.75 11.36
CA ASP A 137 -9.09 1.58 10.98
C ASP A 137 -8.95 1.01 9.54
N ASP A 138 -9.73 -0.03 9.21
CA ASP A 138 -9.75 -0.58 7.85
C ASP A 138 -10.28 0.46 6.84
N GLN A 139 -11.24 1.32 7.22
CA GLN A 139 -11.73 2.38 6.34
C GLN A 139 -10.66 3.42 6.07
N GLU A 140 -9.94 3.83 7.12
CA GLU A 140 -8.90 4.85 7.06
C GLU A 140 -7.80 4.43 6.08
N HIS A 141 -7.21 3.24 6.26
CA HIS A 141 -6.17 2.74 5.35
C HIS A 141 -6.63 2.62 3.88
N ASN A 142 -7.85 2.10 3.64
CA ASN A 142 -8.38 2.04 2.27
C ASN A 142 -8.53 3.45 1.68
N LEU A 143 -9.15 4.37 2.41
CA LEU A 143 -9.35 5.75 1.97
C LEU A 143 -8.01 6.46 1.72
N SER A 144 -7.05 6.34 2.62
CA SER A 144 -5.71 6.88 2.47
C SER A 144 -5.03 6.35 1.20
N GLY A 145 -5.18 5.06 0.90
CA GLY A 145 -4.74 4.45 -0.36
C GLY A 145 -5.41 5.05 -1.60
N TYR A 146 -6.74 5.11 -1.65
CA TYR A 146 -7.48 5.65 -2.81
C TYR A 146 -7.25 7.15 -3.01
N VAL A 147 -7.21 7.94 -1.93
CA VAL A 147 -6.90 9.37 -2.00
C VAL A 147 -5.48 9.58 -2.53
N ALA A 148 -4.51 8.77 -2.09
CA ALA A 148 -3.16 8.84 -2.64
C ALA A 148 -3.13 8.45 -4.13
N TYR A 149 -3.86 7.41 -4.53
CA TYR A 149 -3.98 7.01 -5.93
C TYR A 149 -4.53 8.16 -6.82
N LEU A 150 -5.62 8.81 -6.39
CA LEU A 150 -6.23 9.93 -7.11
C LEU A 150 -5.32 11.16 -7.22
N ASN A 151 -4.53 11.46 -6.19
CA ASN A 151 -3.75 12.69 -6.14
C ASN A 151 -2.35 12.59 -6.76
N TYR A 152 -1.79 11.37 -6.86
CA TYR A 152 -0.38 11.19 -7.22
C TYR A 152 -0.14 10.18 -8.36
N TYR A 153 -1.14 9.38 -8.73
CA TYR A 153 -0.97 8.32 -9.73
C TYR A 153 -1.77 8.56 -11.01
N MET A 154 -3.06 8.93 -10.86
CA MET A 154 -3.91 9.36 -11.98
C MET A 154 -3.52 10.75 -12.49
#